data_AF-A0A935JV29-F1
#
_entry.id   AF-A0A935JV29-F1
#
_cell.length_a   1.000
_cell.length_b   1.000
_cell.length_c   1.000
_cell.angle_alpha   90.00
_cell.angle_beta   90.00
_cell.angle_gamma   90.00
#
_symmetry.space_group_name_H-M   'P 1'
#
loop_
_entity.id
_entity.type
_entity.pdbx_description
1 polymer ?
#
loop_
_entity_poly.entity_id
_entity_poly.type
_entity_poly.pdbx_seq_one_letter_code
_entity_poly.pdbx_strand_id
1 'polypeptide(L)'
;METAQLIEEIRDINLSYMLLAQQLLREDKISAMYRLGINEDVANIIEKLSSSQLLRMADTNILLCRFRFDNNLIAEMLSNHNKDRALSQSHASIIISSLPAETIT
;
A
#
# COMPACT_ATOMS: atom_id res chain seq x y z
N MET A 1 -16.83 19.59 4.05
CA MET A 1 -16.30 19.21 2.73
C MET A 1 -17.48 18.83 1.86
N GLU A 2 -17.55 19.37 0.66
CA GLU A 2 -18.54 18.98 -0.33
C GLU A 2 -18.20 17.57 -0.84
N THR A 3 -19.20 16.73 -1.13
CA THR A 3 -18.97 15.34 -1.56
C THR A 3 -18.14 15.25 -2.84
N ALA A 4 -18.22 16.26 -3.71
CA ALA A 4 -17.40 16.38 -4.91
C ALA A 4 -15.91 16.57 -4.59
N GLN A 5 -15.59 17.42 -3.60
CA GLN A 5 -14.21 17.66 -3.14
C GLN A 5 -13.60 16.38 -2.55
N LEU A 6 -14.38 15.63 -1.77
CA LEU A 6 -13.91 14.35 -1.19
C LEU A 6 -13.57 13.33 -2.28
N ILE A 7 -14.38 13.24 -3.34
CA ILE A 7 -14.12 12.32 -4.46
C ILE A 7 -12.84 12.75 -5.20
N GLU A 8 -12.61 14.04 -5.38
CA GLU A 8 -11.37 14.56 -5.98
C GLU A 8 -10.14 14.19 -5.14
N GLU A 9 -10.19 14.37 -3.82
CA GLU A 9 -9.10 13.95 -2.93
C GLU A 9 -8.83 12.44 -2.99
N ILE A 10 -9.88 11.60 -3.06
CA ILE A 10 -9.73 10.15 -3.24
C ILE A 10 -8.99 9.84 -4.54
N ARG A 11 -9.34 10.52 -5.64
CA ARG A 11 -8.71 10.32 -6.95
C ARG A 11 -7.23 10.69 -6.93
N ASP A 12 -6.89 11.81 -6.31
CA ASP A 12 -5.50 12.27 -6.17
C ASP A 12 -4.64 11.29 -5.35
N ILE A 13 -5.20 10.77 -4.25
CA ILE A 13 -4.54 9.75 -3.44
C ILE A 13 -4.35 8.46 -4.24
N ASN A 14 -5.39 8.01 -4.95
CA ASN A 14 -5.31 6.80 -5.76
C ASN A 14 -4.26 6.93 -6.87
N LEU A 15 -4.21 8.07 -7.57
CA LEU A 15 -3.22 8.30 -8.61
C LEU A 15 -1.80 8.32 -8.04
N SER A 16 -1.60 9.04 -6.94
CA SER A 16 -0.30 9.13 -6.27
C SER A 16 0.19 7.76 -5.80
N TYR A 17 -0.70 6.95 -5.23
CA TYR A 17 -0.40 5.57 -4.82
C TYR A 17 0.02 4.70 -6.01
N MET A 18 -0.73 4.74 -7.10
CA MET A 18 -0.44 3.90 -8.27
C MET A 18 0.87 4.29 -8.97
N LEU A 19 1.19 5.58 -9.03
CA LEU A 19 2.47 6.07 -9.56
C LEU A 19 3.64 5.58 -8.70
N LEU A 20 3.52 5.68 -7.37
CA LEU A 20 4.53 5.15 -6.45
C LEU A 20 4.69 3.64 -6.58
N ALA A 21 3.58 2.90 -6.68
CA ALA A 21 3.61 1.45 -6.86
C ALA A 21 4.36 1.05 -8.14
N GLN A 22 4.11 1.73 -9.26
CA GLN A 22 4.86 1.51 -10.50
C GLN A 22 6.35 1.82 -10.35
N GLN A 23 6.70 2.93 -9.69
CA GLN A 23 8.10 3.29 -9.49
C GLN A 23 8.83 2.23 -8.67
N LEU A 24 8.25 1.80 -7.54
CA LEU A 24 8.82 0.76 -6.69
C LEU A 24 9.03 -0.55 -7.45
N LEU A 25 8.04 -0.97 -8.24
CA LEU A 25 8.11 -2.21 -9.02
C LEU A 25 9.22 -2.18 -10.09
N ARG A 26 9.47 -1.01 -10.70
CA ARG A 26 10.56 -0.82 -11.67
C ARG A 26 11.94 -0.78 -11.02
N GLU A 27 12.04 -0.30 -9.79
CA GLU A 27 13.31 -0.24 -9.05
C GLU A 27 13.72 -1.61 -8.49
N ASP A 28 12.83 -2.26 -7.74
CA ASP A 28 13.02 -3.60 -7.19
C ASP A 28 11.67 -4.27 -6.99
N LYS A 29 11.28 -5.11 -7.95
CA LYS A 29 10.01 -5.83 -7.94
C LYS A 29 9.79 -6.66 -6.68
N ILE A 30 10.83 -7.36 -6.18
CA ILE A 30 10.71 -8.26 -5.04
C ILE A 30 10.46 -7.45 -3.77
N SER A 31 11.27 -6.40 -3.55
CA SER A 31 11.09 -5.52 -2.39
C SER A 31 9.76 -4.74 -2.48
N ALA A 32 9.37 -4.32 -3.67
CA ALA A 32 8.11 -3.62 -3.92
C ALA A 32 6.90 -4.50 -3.61
N MET A 33 6.87 -5.76 -4.06
CA MET A 33 5.80 -6.70 -3.74
C MET A 33 5.59 -6.83 -2.21
N TYR A 34 6.69 -6.92 -1.47
CA TYR A 34 6.66 -6.98 -0.01
C TYR A 34 6.09 -5.69 0.63
N ARG A 35 6.59 -4.52 0.19
CA ARG A 35 6.18 -3.20 0.69
C ARG A 35 4.71 -2.91 0.39
N LEU A 36 4.30 -3.18 -0.85
CA LEU A 36 2.92 -2.98 -1.33
C LEU A 36 1.97 -4.06 -0.80
N GLY A 37 2.48 -5.21 -0.36
CA GLY A 37 1.65 -6.32 0.11
C GLY A 37 0.87 -7.02 -1.00
N ILE A 38 1.46 -7.14 -2.18
CA ILE A 38 0.81 -7.71 -3.37
C ILE A 38 1.57 -8.95 -3.87
N ASN A 39 0.86 -9.85 -4.55
CA ASN A 39 1.46 -11.01 -5.20
C ASN A 39 2.08 -10.65 -6.56
N GLU A 40 2.77 -11.62 -7.18
CA GLU A 40 3.48 -11.40 -8.43
C GLU A 40 2.54 -11.08 -9.61
N ASP A 41 1.36 -11.69 -9.65
CA ASP A 41 0.38 -11.46 -10.72
C ASP A 41 -0.09 -10.00 -10.72
N VAL A 42 -0.43 -9.47 -9.55
CA VAL A 42 -0.83 -8.06 -9.38
C VAL A 42 0.34 -7.14 -9.69
N ALA A 43 1.55 -7.46 -9.23
CA ALA A 43 2.76 -6.70 -9.55
C ALA A 43 3.00 -6.60 -11.07
N ASN A 44 2.87 -7.72 -11.79
CA ASN A 44 3.00 -7.77 -13.25
C ASN A 44 1.94 -6.93 -13.97
N ILE A 45 0.72 -6.88 -13.45
CA ILE A 45 -0.35 -6.05 -14.00
C ILE A 45 0.01 -4.57 -13.81
N ILE A 46 0.30 -4.16 -12.56
CA ILE A 46 0.57 -2.76 -12.21
C ILE A 46 1.76 -2.22 -13.00
N GLU A 47 2.84 -3.00 -13.14
CA GLU A 47 4.04 -2.62 -13.88
C GLU A 47 3.74 -2.30 -15.37
N LYS A 48 2.79 -3.01 -15.97
CA LYS A 48 2.41 -2.88 -17.39
C LYS A 48 1.32 -1.85 -17.67
N LEU A 49 0.71 -1.25 -16.64
CA LEU A 49 -0.34 -0.26 -16.83
C LEU A 49 0.19 0.99 -17.55
N SER A 50 -0.54 1.44 -18.57
CA SER A 50 -0.29 2.73 -19.20
C SER A 50 -0.77 3.88 -18.31
N SER A 51 -0.28 5.10 -18.58
CA SER A 51 -0.74 6.30 -17.86
C SER A 51 -2.26 6.52 -17.96
N SER A 52 -2.87 6.18 -19.09
CA SER A 52 -4.33 6.27 -19.26
C SER A 52 -5.09 5.23 -18.44
N GLN A 53 -4.54 4.03 -18.25
CA GLN A 53 -5.12 3.01 -17.38
C GLN A 53 -4.96 3.36 -15.90
N LEU A 54 -3.83 3.96 -15.51
CA LEU A 54 -3.63 4.48 -14.15
C LEU A 54 -4.67 5.55 -13.80
N LEU A 55 -4.86 6.53 -14.69
CA LEU A 55 -5.88 7.57 -14.51
C LEU A 55 -7.28 6.97 -14.36
N ARG A 56 -7.61 5.96 -15.17
CA ARG A 56 -8.90 5.28 -15.08
C ARG A 56 -9.09 4.52 -13.77
N MET A 57 -8.05 3.91 -13.22
CA MET A 57 -8.11 3.27 -11.90
C MET A 57 -8.25 4.32 -10.79
N ALA A 58 -7.53 5.44 -10.92
CA ALA A 58 -7.58 6.52 -9.95
C ALA A 58 -8.95 7.20 -9.88
N ASP A 59 -9.68 7.25 -10.99
CA ASP A 59 -11.00 7.91 -11.11
C ASP A 59 -12.11 7.29 -10.23
N THR A 60 -11.83 6.13 -9.62
CA THR A 60 -12.75 5.43 -8.71
C THR A 60 -13.03 6.24 -7.44
N ASN A 61 -14.25 6.13 -6.92
CA ASN A 61 -14.68 6.80 -5.68
C ASN A 61 -14.38 6.00 -4.41
N ILE A 62 -13.50 5.00 -4.51
CA ILE A 62 -13.06 4.12 -3.42
C ILE A 62 -11.53 4.20 -3.36
N LEU A 63 -10.96 4.21 -2.16
CA LEU A 63 -9.52 4.13 -1.98
C LEU A 63 -8.99 2.78 -2.46
N LEU A 64 -8.00 2.82 -3.36
CA LEU A 64 -7.32 1.62 -3.86
C LEU A 64 -6.34 1.05 -2.84
N CYS A 65 -5.77 1.90 -1.99
CA CYS A 65 -4.87 1.50 -0.91
C CYS A 65 -5.65 1.23 0.38
N ARG A 66 -5.24 0.17 1.09
CA ARG A 66 -5.82 -0.20 2.40
C ARG A 66 -4.76 -0.10 3.49
N PHE A 67 -5.22 0.07 4.72
CA PHE A 67 -4.35 -0.03 5.89
C PHE A 67 -3.79 -1.44 6.00
N ARG A 68 -2.46 -1.58 5.92
CA ARG A 68 -1.76 -2.87 6.10
C ARG A 68 -1.53 -3.24 7.57
N PHE A 69 -1.75 -2.32 8.50
CA PHE A 69 -1.57 -2.59 9.92
C PHE A 69 -2.83 -3.22 10.50
N ASP A 70 -2.69 -4.39 11.11
CA ASP A 70 -3.75 -4.99 11.93
C ASP A 70 -3.99 -4.17 13.20
N ASN A 71 -5.22 -4.20 13.73
CA ASN A 71 -5.59 -3.49 14.95
C ASN A 71 -4.65 -3.79 16.14
N ASN A 72 -4.18 -5.04 16.23
CA ASN A 72 -3.23 -5.47 17.27
C ASN A 72 -1.84 -4.85 17.07
N LEU A 73 -1.38 -4.71 15.82
CA LEU A 73 -0.10 -4.11 15.49
C LEU A 73 -0.10 -2.59 15.77
N ILE A 74 -1.23 -1.92 15.48
CA ILE A 74 -1.42 -0.50 15.80
C ILE A 74 -1.39 -0.29 17.31
N ALA A 75 -2.11 -1.12 18.07
CA ALA A 75 -2.13 -1.05 19.53
C ALA A 75 -0.74 -1.26 20.13
N GLU A 76 0.03 -2.22 19.61
CA GLU A 76 1.41 -2.50 20.04
C GLU A 76 2.38 -1.36 19.72
N MET A 77 2.29 -0.76 18.53
CA MET A 77 3.11 0.40 18.15
C MET A 77 2.82 1.64 19.01
N LEU A 78 1.55 1.83 19.40
CA LEU A 78 1.14 2.93 20.29
C LEU A 78 1.49 2.65 21.76
N SER A 79 1.47 1.39 22.21
CA SER A 79 1.83 1.01 23.59
C SER A 79 3.34 1.02 23.84
N ASN A 80 4.15 0.72 22.84
CA ASN A 80 5.62 0.64 22.96
C ASN A 80 6.34 1.97 22.73
N HIS A 81 5.64 3.11 22.81
CA HIS A 81 6.19 4.45 22.52
C HIS A 81 7.30 4.93 23.47
N ASN A 82 7.77 4.10 24.41
CA ASN A 82 8.83 4.41 25.38
C ASN A 82 10.10 3.55 25.26
N LYS A 83 10.20 2.62 24.30
CA LYS A 83 11.44 1.86 24.09
C LYS A 83 11.82 1.80 22.60
N ASP A 84 12.94 2.43 22.28
CA ASP A 84 13.71 2.39 21.03
C ASP A 84 12.95 2.14 19.72
N ARG A 85 12.67 3.22 18.97
CA ARG A 85 12.09 3.20 17.62
C ARG A 85 12.76 2.21 16.65
N ALA A 86 14.06 1.97 16.78
CA ALA A 86 14.81 1.06 15.92
C ALA A 86 14.41 -0.42 16.11
N LEU A 87 14.07 -0.81 17.35
CA LEU A 87 13.57 -2.15 17.66
C LEU A 87 12.15 -2.34 17.12
N SER A 88 11.27 -1.35 17.31
CA SER A 88 9.89 -1.39 16.81
C SER A 88 9.80 -1.49 15.27
N GLN A 89 10.69 -0.83 14.53
CA GLN A 89 10.75 -0.96 13.06
C GLN A 89 11.21 -2.35 12.60
N SER A 90 12.15 -2.96 13.32
CA SER A 90 12.64 -4.31 13.03
C SER A 90 11.54 -5.36 13.30
N HIS A 91 10.81 -5.23 14.41
CA HIS A 91 9.67 -6.10 14.74
C HIS A 91 8.53 -5.97 13.72
N ALA A 92 8.18 -4.74 13.31
CA ALA A 92 7.16 -4.54 12.26
C ALA A 92 7.58 -5.19 10.93
N SER A 93 8.87 -5.13 10.57
CA SER A 93 9.41 -5.77 9.37
C SER A 93 9.42 -7.31 9.45
N ILE A 94 9.49 -7.89 10.65
CA ILE A 94 9.38 -9.34 10.85
C ILE A 94 7.91 -9.76 10.77
N ILE A 95 7.00 -8.98 11.35
CA ILE A 95 5.57 -9.29 11.33
C ILE A 95 5.03 -9.20 9.90
N ILE A 96 5.36 -8.15 9.15
CA ILE A 96 4.90 -7.98 7.76
C ILE A 96 5.39 -9.12 6.84
N SER A 97 6.53 -9.75 7.14
CA SER A 97 7.05 -10.92 6.38
C SER A 97 6.45 -12.25 6.80
N SER A 98 5.80 -12.29 7.95
CA SER A 98 5.05 -13.47 8.42
C SER A 98 3.58 -13.49 7.98
N LEU A 99 3.04 -12.39 7.45
CA LEU A 99 1.68 -12.38 6.91
C LEU A 99 1.64 -13.18 5.59
N PRO A 100 0.73 -14.16 5.44
CA PRO A 100 0.56 -14.87 4.18
C PRO A 100 0.15 -13.89 3.07
N ALA A 101 0.72 -14.07 1.88
CA ALA A 101 0.36 -13.29 0.71
C ALA A 101 -1.15 -13.43 0.46
N GLU A 102 -1.84 -12.30 0.31
CA GLU A 102 -3.30 -12.25 0.13
C GLU A 102 -3.67 -13.13 -1.09
N THR A 103 -4.36 -14.23 -0.80
CA THR A 103 -4.86 -15.16 -1.81
C THR A 103 -6.18 -14.60 -2.30
N ILE A 104 -6.20 -14.17 -3.55
CA ILE A 104 -7.43 -13.71 -4.20
C ILE A 104 -8.32 -14.95 -4.35
N THR A 105 -9.47 -14.93 -3.67
CA THR A 105 -10.59 -15.87 -3.89
C THR A 105 -11.69 -15.18 -4.67
#